data_AF-A0A7S1AS93-F1
#
_entry.id   AF-A0A7S1AS93-F1
#
_cell.length_a   1.000
_cell.length_b   1.000
_cell.length_c   1.000
_cell.angle_alpha   90.00
_cell.angle_beta   90.00
_cell.angle_gamma   90.00
#
_symmetry.space_group_name_H-M   'P 1'
#
loop_
_entity.id
_entity.type
_entity.pdbx_description
1 polymer ?
#
loop_
_entity_poly.entity_id
_entity_poly.type
_entity_poly.pdbx_seq_one_letter_code
_entity_poly.pdbx_strand_id
1 'polypeptide(L)'
;ECHAYFFGALVLGMGLSKNGGDVERVLMHTSDVPAPYLQALAASGWCCHPVEYISGVSKGLFHNWRTSRFVDVFTKLRVLQLTSYDKVLLLDLDLLIRPPQVEALRLDRLFDLQPPAAMKRGTPVPAHGELLSYSAIWSHPTR
;
A
#
# COMPACT_ATOMS: atom_id res chain seq x y z
N GLU A 1 7.47 19.41 4.41
CA GLU A 1 7.79 17.96 4.40
C GLU A 1 6.68 17.06 3.82
N CYS A 2 5.39 17.38 3.95
CA CYS A 2 4.26 16.64 3.33
C CYS A 2 4.34 16.49 1.79
N HIS A 3 5.07 17.38 1.09
CA HIS A 3 5.13 17.41 -0.37
C HIS A 3 5.58 16.09 -1.01
N ALA A 4 6.50 15.34 -0.40
CA ALA A 4 7.02 14.12 -0.98
C ALA A 4 5.93 13.03 -1.13
N TYR A 5 5.14 12.81 -0.08
CA TYR A 5 4.02 11.87 -0.12
C TYR A 5 2.90 12.35 -1.05
N PHE A 6 2.65 13.66 -1.08
CA PHE A 6 1.67 14.25 -2.01
C PHE A 6 2.04 13.98 -3.47
N PHE A 7 3.30 14.23 -3.86
CA PHE A 7 3.74 13.94 -5.23
C PHE A 7 3.72 12.45 -5.55
N GLY A 8 4.13 11.59 -4.61
CA GLY A 8 4.01 10.14 -4.75
C GLY A 8 2.57 9.70 -5.01
N ALA A 9 1.61 10.18 -4.19
CA ALA A 9 0.20 9.89 -4.37
C ALA A 9 -0.37 10.44 -5.69
N LEU A 10 0.03 11.63 -6.13
CA LEU A 10 -0.38 12.17 -7.42
C LEU A 10 0.11 11.28 -8.58
N VAL A 11 1.41 10.95 -8.60
CA VAL A 11 2.02 10.13 -9.65
C VAL A 11 1.39 8.74 -9.67
N LEU A 12 1.23 8.11 -8.51
CA LEU A 12 0.59 6.81 -8.38
C LEU A 12 -0.86 6.86 -8.87
N GLY A 13 -1.64 7.85 -8.45
CA GLY A 13 -3.05 8.02 -8.85
C GLY A 13 -3.22 8.16 -10.37
N MET A 14 -2.37 8.97 -11.01
CA MET A 14 -2.34 9.12 -12.46
C MET A 14 -1.88 7.85 -13.20
N GLY A 15 -0.96 7.08 -12.59
CA GLY A 15 -0.54 5.79 -13.15
C GLY A 15 -1.65 4.75 -13.08
N LEU A 16 -2.36 4.69 -11.94
CA LEU A 16 -3.49 3.79 -11.71
C LEU A 16 -4.70 4.16 -12.58
N SER A 17 -5.00 5.44 -12.81
CA SER A 17 -6.11 5.82 -13.70
C SER A 17 -5.93 5.31 -15.14
N LYS A 18 -4.67 5.14 -15.57
CA LYS A 18 -4.33 4.66 -16.91
C LYS A 18 -4.18 3.15 -17.00
N ASN A 19 -3.64 2.50 -15.96
CA ASN A 19 -3.18 1.10 -16.03
C ASN A 19 -3.64 0.23 -14.85
N GLY A 20 -4.43 0.76 -13.92
CA GLY A 20 -4.82 0.10 -12.67
C GLY A 20 -6.06 -0.80 -12.76
N GLY A 21 -6.74 -0.81 -13.91
CA GLY A 21 -8.04 -1.46 -14.07
C GLY A 21 -9.21 -0.62 -13.57
N ASP A 22 -10.42 -1.19 -13.63
CA ASP A 22 -11.66 -0.56 -13.19
C ASP A 22 -11.96 -0.95 -11.73
N VAL A 23 -11.15 -0.42 -10.82
CA VAL A 23 -11.30 -0.63 -9.37
C VAL A 23 -11.27 0.70 -8.64
N GLU A 24 -12.01 0.80 -7.53
CA GLU A 24 -11.98 2.01 -6.71
C GLU A 24 -10.59 2.22 -6.10
N ARG A 25 -10.11 3.46 -6.17
CA ARG A 25 -8.76 3.84 -5.73
C ARG A 25 -8.89 4.64 -4.46
N VAL A 26 -8.72 3.99 -3.31
CA VAL A 26 -8.83 4.65 -2.00
C VAL A 26 -7.48 5.22 -1.57
N LEU A 27 -7.47 6.50 -1.20
CA LEU A 27 -6.32 7.14 -0.56
C LEU A 27 -6.68 7.46 0.89
N MET A 28 -6.14 6.67 1.82
CA MET A 28 -6.27 6.98 3.25
C MET A 28 -5.40 8.18 3.62
N HIS A 29 -5.97 9.14 4.35
CA HIS A 29 -5.22 10.31 4.79
C HIS A 29 -5.60 10.71 6.23
N THR A 30 -4.63 11.30 6.94
CA THR A 30 -4.84 11.90 8.25
C THR A 30 -5.29 13.36 8.12
N SER A 31 -5.75 13.96 9.23
CA SER A 31 -6.34 15.31 9.24
C SER A 31 -5.34 16.44 9.00
N ASP A 32 -4.05 16.15 9.06
CA ASP A 32 -2.94 17.07 8.81
C ASP A 32 -2.57 17.19 7.32
N VAL A 33 -3.23 16.44 6.42
CA VAL A 33 -3.10 16.64 4.98
C VAL A 33 -3.87 17.89 4.54
N PRO A 34 -3.22 18.89 3.91
CA PRO A 34 -3.89 20.13 3.53
C PRO A 34 -5.04 19.92 2.54
N ALA A 35 -6.15 20.66 2.72
CA ALA A 35 -7.31 20.60 1.84
C ALA A 35 -6.99 20.81 0.34
N PRO A 36 -6.10 21.75 -0.07
CA PRO A 36 -5.72 21.88 -1.48
C PRO A 36 -5.09 20.60 -2.06
N TYR A 37 -4.39 19.80 -1.24
CA TYR A 37 -3.80 18.54 -1.69
C TYR A 37 -4.87 17.47 -1.88
N LEU A 38 -5.81 17.37 -0.96
CA LEU A 38 -6.95 16.45 -1.08
C LEU A 38 -7.77 16.75 -2.33
N GLN A 39 -8.00 18.04 -2.65
CA GLN A 39 -8.68 18.44 -3.89
C GLN A 39 -7.92 17.99 -5.14
N ALA A 40 -6.60 18.19 -5.17
CA ALA A 40 -5.76 17.75 -6.30
C ALA A 40 -5.70 16.22 -6.43
N LEU A 41 -5.67 15.50 -5.31
CA LEU A 41 -5.66 14.03 -5.28
C LEU A 41 -7.01 13.45 -5.71
N ALA A 42 -8.12 14.05 -5.28
CA ALA A 42 -9.44 13.69 -5.77
C ALA A 42 -9.55 13.89 -7.28
N ALA A 43 -9.02 15.01 -7.79
CA ALA A 43 -8.97 15.29 -9.23
C ALA A 43 -8.08 14.31 -10.02
N SER A 44 -7.07 13.68 -9.39
CA SER A 44 -6.28 12.60 -10.02
C SER A 44 -6.96 11.22 -9.94
N GLY A 45 -8.15 11.17 -9.34
CA GLY A 45 -9.02 10.01 -9.31
C GLY A 45 -8.92 9.17 -8.03
N TRP A 46 -8.36 9.71 -6.95
CA TRP A 46 -8.46 9.08 -5.65
C TRP A 46 -9.83 9.32 -5.00
N CYS A 47 -10.37 8.29 -4.38
CA CYS A 47 -11.38 8.40 -3.33
C CYS A 47 -10.65 8.66 -2.01
N CYS A 48 -10.57 9.93 -1.60
CA CYS A 48 -9.89 10.32 -0.37
C CYS A 48 -10.71 9.91 0.86
N HIS A 49 -10.11 9.08 1.72
CA HIS A 49 -10.76 8.52 2.89
C HIS A 49 -10.03 8.97 4.17
N PRO A 50 -10.67 9.76 5.04
CA PRO A 50 -10.03 10.21 6.27
C PRO A 50 -9.86 9.05 7.25
N VAL A 51 -8.68 8.97 7.88
CA VAL A 51 -8.39 8.02 8.95
C VAL A 51 -7.67 8.74 10.09
N GLU A 52 -7.78 8.19 11.29
CA GLU A 52 -6.99 8.64 12.43
C GLU A 52 -5.63 7.94 12.46
N TYR A 53 -4.62 8.64 12.95
CA TYR A 53 -3.36 8.02 13.35
C TYR A 53 -3.62 6.82 14.28
N ILE A 54 -2.79 5.79 14.17
CA ILE A 54 -2.78 4.72 15.18
C ILE A 54 -1.86 5.18 16.31
N SER A 55 -2.47 5.51 17.47
CA SER A 55 -1.76 5.92 18.68
C SER A 55 -1.46 4.73 19.59
N GLY A 56 -0.62 4.94 20.61
CA GLY A 56 -0.35 3.92 21.64
C GLY A 56 0.51 2.74 21.16
N VAL A 57 1.15 2.85 19.99
CA VAL A 57 2.07 1.84 19.48
C VAL A 57 3.22 1.62 20.47
N SER A 58 3.49 0.36 20.82
CA SER A 58 4.57 0.03 21.74
C SER A 58 5.91 0.52 21.21
N LYS A 59 6.63 1.28 22.06
CA LYS A 59 7.98 1.77 21.76
C LYS A 59 8.98 0.65 21.45
N GLY A 60 8.72 -0.56 21.98
CA GLY A 60 9.54 -1.75 21.74
C GLY A 60 9.47 -2.29 20.30
N LEU A 61 8.51 -1.82 19.49
CA LEU A 61 8.44 -2.16 18.05
C LEU A 61 9.41 -1.35 17.19
N PHE A 62 10.14 -0.39 17.78
CA PHE A 62 11.07 0.48 17.05
C PHE A 62 12.51 0.28 17.53
N HIS A 63 13.44 0.17 16.59
CA HIS A 63 14.87 0.10 16.91
C HIS A 63 15.41 1.39 17.57
N ASN A 64 14.76 2.55 17.33
CA ASN A 64 15.07 3.84 17.98
C ASN A 64 13.84 4.77 17.95
N TRP A 65 12.85 4.56 18.83
CA TRP A 65 11.55 5.23 18.73
C TRP A 65 11.63 6.77 18.66
N ARG A 66 12.55 7.42 19.39
CA ARG A 66 12.67 8.89 19.46
C ARG A 66 13.11 9.55 18.16
N THR A 67 13.86 8.82 17.34
CA THR A 67 14.44 9.33 16.09
C THR A 67 13.92 8.58 14.86
N SER A 68 12.99 7.64 15.07
CA SER A 68 12.44 6.82 14.02
C SER A 68 11.56 7.68 13.11
N ARG A 69 11.88 7.74 11.82
CA ARG A 69 10.99 8.29 10.80
C ARG A 69 9.72 7.45 10.59
N PHE A 70 9.62 6.30 11.25
CA PHE A 70 8.56 5.31 11.09
C PHE A 70 7.58 5.29 12.26
N VAL A 71 7.58 6.30 13.15
CA VAL A 71 6.67 6.34 14.31
C VAL A 71 5.21 6.14 13.88
N ASP A 72 4.81 6.71 12.75
CA ASP A 72 3.44 6.63 12.24
C ASP A 72 3.22 5.53 11.19
N VAL A 73 4.20 4.62 10.98
CA VAL A 73 4.13 3.58 9.93
C VAL A 73 2.93 2.66 10.10
N PHE A 74 2.46 2.50 11.33
CA PHE A 74 1.32 1.64 11.63
C PHE A 74 0.00 2.21 11.14
N THR A 75 -0.11 3.52 10.86
CA THR A 75 -1.34 4.13 10.35
C THR A 75 -1.84 3.47 9.07
N LYS A 76 -0.96 2.89 8.25
CA LYS A 76 -1.37 2.11 7.06
C LYS A 76 -2.19 0.87 7.39
N LEU A 77 -2.13 0.35 8.63
CA LEU A 77 -2.97 -0.76 9.08
C LEU A 77 -4.45 -0.38 9.22
N ARG A 78 -4.79 0.91 9.17
CA ARG A 78 -6.19 1.37 9.02
C ARG A 78 -6.88 0.78 7.79
N VAL A 79 -6.11 0.29 6.80
CA VAL A 79 -6.65 -0.45 5.65
C VAL A 79 -7.50 -1.66 6.07
N LEU A 80 -7.20 -2.30 7.21
CA LEU A 80 -7.97 -3.43 7.74
C LEU A 80 -9.36 -3.04 8.27
N GLN A 81 -9.62 -1.74 8.43
CA GLN A 81 -10.92 -1.21 8.85
C GLN A 81 -11.83 -0.85 7.66
N LEU A 82 -11.34 -0.98 6.42
CA LEU A 82 -12.12 -0.77 5.21
C LEU A 82 -13.03 -1.98 4.93
N THR A 83 -13.92 -2.29 5.86
CA THR A 83 -14.77 -3.49 5.86
C THR A 83 -15.91 -3.45 4.84
N SER A 84 -16.08 -2.33 4.14
CA SER A 84 -16.99 -2.22 3.00
C SER A 84 -16.44 -2.88 1.72
N TYR A 85 -15.17 -3.31 1.72
CA TYR A 85 -14.53 -3.98 0.59
C TYR A 85 -14.24 -5.43 0.93
N ASP A 86 -14.53 -6.34 0.00
CA ASP A 86 -14.22 -7.78 0.15
C ASP A 86 -12.71 -8.05 0.10
N LYS A 87 -11.97 -7.25 -0.67
CA LYS A 87 -10.53 -7.37 -0.87
C LYS A 87 -9.90 -6.02 -1.15
N VAL A 88 -8.69 -5.83 -0.64
CA VAL A 88 -7.90 -4.60 -0.83
C VAL A 88 -6.50 -4.94 -1.34
N LEU A 89 -6.00 -4.14 -2.28
CA LEU A 89 -4.61 -4.14 -2.70
C LEU A 89 -3.93 -2.92 -2.08
N LEU A 90 -3.13 -3.13 -1.02
CA LEU A 90 -2.40 -2.05 -0.37
C LEU A 90 -1.14 -1.72 -1.17
N LEU A 91 -1.00 -0.46 -1.57
CA LEU A 91 0.13 0.07 -2.32
C LEU A 91 0.79 1.21 -1.54
N ASP A 92 2.11 1.15 -1.38
CA ASP A 92 2.88 2.28 -0.85
C ASP A 92 2.95 3.41 -1.90
N LEU A 93 3.07 4.67 -1.45
CA LEU A 93 3.05 5.86 -2.31
C LEU A 93 4.33 6.10 -3.11
N ASP A 94 5.37 5.29 -2.88
CA ASP A 94 6.65 5.33 -3.57
C ASP A 94 6.73 4.35 -4.75
N LEU A 95 5.57 3.87 -5.23
CA LEU A 95 5.45 3.00 -6.39
C LEU A 95 5.21 3.79 -7.68
N LEU A 96 5.77 3.28 -8.78
CA LEU A 96 5.52 3.75 -10.14
C LEU A 96 4.76 2.70 -10.93
N ILE A 97 3.54 3.01 -11.34
CA ILE A 97 2.74 2.13 -12.20
C ILE A 97 3.22 2.26 -13.63
N ARG A 98 3.55 1.12 -14.25
CA ARG A 98 3.95 1.04 -15.66
C ARG A 98 2.83 0.39 -16.48
N PRO A 99 2.73 0.73 -17.78
CA PRO A 99 1.87 -0.02 -18.69
C PRO A 99 2.21 -1.52 -18.64
N PRO A 100 1.20 -2.41 -18.63
CA PRO A 100 1.44 -3.83 -18.66
C PRO A 100 2.16 -4.21 -19.97
N GLN A 101 3.22 -5.04 -19.88
CA GLN A 101 3.86 -5.55 -21.10
C GLN A 101 3.07 -6.69 -21.74
N VAL A 102 2.29 -7.43 -20.95
CA VAL A 102 1.41 -8.52 -21.37
C VAL A 102 0.15 -8.53 -20.49
N GLU A 103 -0.96 -9.05 -21.01
CA GLU A 103 -2.28 -9.04 -20.32
C GLU A 103 -2.24 -9.72 -18.95
N ALA A 104 -1.45 -10.79 -18.80
CA ALA A 104 -1.28 -11.52 -17.54
C ALA A 104 -0.59 -10.69 -16.44
N LEU A 105 -0.03 -9.52 -16.75
CA LEU A 105 0.66 -8.63 -15.81
C LEU A 105 -0.16 -7.38 -15.47
N ARG A 106 -1.44 -7.33 -15.83
CA ARG A 106 -2.31 -6.24 -15.37
C ARG A 106 -2.44 -6.25 -13.85
N LEU A 107 -2.50 -5.05 -13.28
CA LEU A 107 -2.47 -4.87 -11.83
C LEU A 107 -3.75 -5.38 -11.15
N ASP A 108 -4.91 -5.21 -11.80
CA ASP A 108 -6.20 -5.67 -11.30
C ASP A 108 -6.30 -7.21 -11.18
N ARG A 109 -5.51 -7.95 -11.95
CA ARG A 109 -5.40 -9.42 -11.80
C ARG A 109 -4.83 -9.85 -10.45
N LEU A 110 -4.17 -8.96 -9.70
CA LEU A 110 -3.73 -9.28 -8.35
C LEU A 110 -4.92 -9.52 -7.39
N PHE A 111 -6.11 -9.00 -7.71
CA PHE A 111 -7.32 -9.32 -6.95
C PHE A 111 -7.79 -10.77 -7.14
N ASP A 112 -7.27 -11.52 -8.12
CA ASP A 112 -7.58 -12.95 -8.31
C ASP A 112 -6.84 -13.83 -7.27
N LEU A 113 -5.80 -13.30 -6.62
CA LEU A 113 -5.00 -14.01 -5.61
C LEU A 113 -5.75 -14.15 -4.27
N GLN A 114 -5.49 -15.24 -3.55
CA GLN A 114 -6.00 -15.44 -2.18
C GLN A 114 -5.23 -14.56 -1.19
N PRO A 115 -5.90 -13.63 -0.47
CA PRO A 115 -5.24 -12.82 0.55
C PRO A 115 -4.96 -13.65 1.81
N PRO A 116 -3.89 -13.34 2.58
CA PRO A 116 -2.86 -12.35 2.26
C PRO A 116 -1.92 -12.84 1.15
N ALA A 117 -1.67 -11.99 0.16
CA ALA A 117 -0.76 -12.27 -0.95
C ALA A 117 0.32 -11.18 -1.03
N ALA A 118 1.57 -11.60 -1.24
CA ALA A 118 2.71 -10.70 -1.42
C ALA A 118 3.82 -11.38 -2.22
N MET A 119 4.73 -10.59 -2.77
CA MET A 119 5.94 -11.13 -3.39
C MET A 119 6.95 -11.52 -2.30
N LYS A 120 7.36 -12.79 -2.25
CA LYS A 120 8.43 -13.23 -1.35
C LYS A 120 9.76 -12.63 -1.81
N ARG A 121 10.45 -11.98 -0.88
CA ARG A 121 11.82 -11.52 -1.08
C ARG A 121 12.81 -12.68 -0.89
N GLY A 122 13.81 -12.76 -1.76
CA GLY A 122 14.88 -13.76 -1.68
C GLY A 122 14.52 -15.11 -2.32
N THR A 123 15.45 -16.07 -2.23
CA THR A 123 15.33 -17.38 -2.87
C THR A 123 14.82 -18.47 -1.90
N PRO A 124 14.17 -19.54 -2.39
CA PRO A 124 13.62 -19.64 -3.75
C PRO A 124 12.44 -18.68 -3.93
N VAL A 125 12.18 -18.28 -5.17
CA VAL A 125 11.02 -17.46 -5.53
C VAL A 125 9.85 -18.42 -5.79
N PRO A 126 8.76 -18.33 -5.01
CA PRO A 126 7.56 -19.14 -5.21
C PRO A 126 6.93 -18.90 -6.58
N ALA A 127 6.19 -19.87 -7.08
CA ALA A 127 5.34 -19.67 -8.25
C ALA A 127 4.26 -18.61 -7.96
N HIS A 128 3.80 -17.91 -9.00
CA HIS A 128 2.73 -16.92 -8.85
C HIS A 128 1.46 -17.59 -8.31
N GLY A 129 0.92 -17.08 -7.20
CA GLY A 129 -0.25 -17.64 -6.53
C GLY A 129 0.01 -18.91 -5.71
N GLU A 130 1.26 -19.33 -5.54
CA GLU A 130 1.62 -20.47 -4.68
C GLU A 130 1.20 -20.22 -3.23
N LEU A 131 0.50 -21.19 -2.63
CA LEU A 131 0.15 -21.16 -1.22
C LEU A 131 1.34 -21.66 -0.39
N LEU A 132 1.82 -20.82 0.50
CA LEU A 132 2.96 -21.12 1.37
C LEU A 132 2.50 -21.25 2.82
N SER A 133 3.10 -22.20 3.53
CA SER A 133 3.00 -22.21 4.99
C SER A 133 3.62 -20.93 5.55
N TYR A 134 3.01 -20.35 6.59
CA TYR A 134 3.58 -19.21 7.30
C TYR A 134 5.03 -19.47 7.76
N SER A 135 5.35 -20.70 8.17
CA SER A 135 6.72 -21.09 8.55
C SER A 135 7.73 -20.95 7.41
N ALA A 136 7.29 -21.08 6.15
CA ALA A 136 8.15 -21.00 4.97
C ALA A 136 8.64 -19.56 4.68
N ILE A 137 7.94 -18.54 5.19
CA ILE A 137 8.38 -17.14 5.10
C ILE A 137 9.66 -16.92 5.91
N TRP A 138 9.78 -17.62 7.04
CA TRP A 138 10.87 -17.49 8.01
C TRP A 138 11.98 -18.52 7.82
N SER A 139 11.78 -19.52 6.97
CA SER A 139 12.63 -20.71 6.94
C SER A 139 13.96 -20.57 6.19
N HIS A 140 14.38 -19.38 5.74
CA HIS A 140 15.62 -19.19 4.97
C HIS A 140 16.49 -18.03 5.46
N PRO A 141 17.81 -18.16 5.26
CA PRO A 141 18.79 -18.06 6.33
C PRO A 141 18.92 -16.62 6.80
N THR A 142 19.17 -16.48 8.11
CA THR A 142 19.91 -15.35 8.65
C THR A 142 20.99 -14.94 7.65
N ARG A 143 20.90 -13.69 7.18
CA ARG A 143 22.04 -13.01 6.56
C ARG A 143 23.26 -13.10 7.47
#